data_AF-A0A9Q0D855-F1
#
_entry.id   AF-A0A9Q0D855-F1
#
_cell.length_a   1.000
_cell.length_b   1.000
_cell.length_c   1.000
_cell.angle_alpha   90.00
_cell.angle_beta   90.00
_cell.angle_gamma   90.00
#
_symmetry.space_group_name_H-M   'P 1'
#
loop_
_entity.id
_entity.type
_entity.pdbx_description
1 polymer ?
#
loop_
_entity_poly.entity_id
_entity_poly.type
_entity_poly.pdbx_seq_one_letter_code
_entity_poly.pdbx_strand_id
1 'polypeptide(L)'
;METIFETLPNQGETAALLSGFLTVTKDFEDFVPLGSYPSEHFGEPFTLEIIKLFQESLASLGEKIAKRNAELPVPYPYLHPAQIENSVTI
;
A
#
# COMPACT_ATOMS: atom_id res chain seq x y z
N MET A 1 23.75 -27.66 9.11
CA MET A 1 23.44 -26.37 9.79
C MET A 1 24.54 -25.35 9.50
N GLU A 2 25.81 -25.72 9.61
CA GLU A 2 26.97 -24.86 9.34
C GLU A 2 26.92 -24.17 7.96
N THR A 3 26.73 -24.92 6.88
CA THR A 3 26.61 -24.36 5.51
C THR A 3 25.46 -23.35 5.35
N ILE A 4 24.38 -23.47 6.13
CA ILE A 4 23.26 -22.51 6.09
C ILE A 4 23.73 -21.17 6.65
N PHE A 5 24.41 -21.17 7.80
CA PHE A 5 24.92 -19.94 8.41
C PHE A 5 26.02 -19.28 7.58
N GLU A 6 26.83 -20.07 6.89
CA GLU A 6 27.85 -19.55 5.96
C GLU A 6 27.25 -18.96 4.67
N THR A 7 26.06 -19.40 4.28
CA THR A 7 25.38 -18.93 3.05
C THR A 7 24.46 -17.73 3.32
N LEU A 8 23.93 -17.61 4.55
CA LEU A 8 23.10 -16.47 4.93
C LEU A 8 23.91 -15.16 4.90
N PRO A 9 23.25 -14.01 4.71
CA PRO A 9 23.93 -12.73 4.74
C PRO A 9 24.67 -12.52 6.07
N ASN A 10 25.85 -11.91 6.00
CA ASN A 10 26.58 -11.55 7.21
C ASN A 10 25.85 -10.42 7.96
N GLN A 11 26.35 -10.07 9.15
CA GLN A 11 25.69 -9.08 10.01
C GLN A 11 25.60 -7.69 9.33
N GLY A 12 26.62 -7.28 8.58
CA GLY A 12 26.63 -5.99 7.88
C GLY A 12 25.62 -5.96 6.73
N GLU A 13 25.57 -7.03 5.93
CA GLU A 13 24.59 -7.18 4.85
C GLU A 13 23.16 -7.23 5.38
N THR A 14 22.94 -7.98 6.46
CA THR A 14 21.64 -8.05 7.13
C THR A 14 21.20 -6.67 7.63
N ALA A 15 22.09 -5.92 8.28
CA ALA A 15 21.80 -4.57 8.76
C ALA A 15 21.47 -3.61 7.62
N ALA A 16 22.24 -3.66 6.52
CA ALA A 16 22.00 -2.83 5.34
C ALA A 16 20.64 -3.13 4.69
N LEU A 17 20.30 -4.42 4.52
CA LEU A 17 19.01 -4.84 3.99
C LEU A 17 17.85 -4.39 4.88
N LEU A 18 17.94 -4.64 6.20
CA LEU A 18 16.89 -4.23 7.13
C LEU A 18 16.70 -2.71 7.15
N SER A 19 17.79 -1.93 7.14
CA SER A 19 17.73 -0.47 7.04
C SER A 19 17.05 -0.02 5.75
N GLY A 20 17.40 -0.64 4.61
CA GLY A 20 16.77 -0.39 3.32
C GLY A 20 15.26 -0.67 3.34
N PHE A 21 14.87 -1.87 3.79
CA PHE A 21 13.46 -2.27 3.88
C PHE A 21 12.67 -1.34 4.80
N LEU A 22 13.15 -1.08 6.02
CA LEU A 22 12.46 -0.18 6.95
C LEU A 22 12.29 1.24 6.38
N THR A 23 13.26 1.71 5.58
CA THR A 23 13.19 3.03 4.96
C THR A 23 12.12 3.10 3.88
N VAL A 24 11.95 2.04 3.09
CA VAL A 24 10.99 2.02 1.96
C VAL A 24 9.59 1.55 2.34
N THR A 25 9.42 0.85 3.46
CA THR A 25 8.11 0.35 3.91
C THR A 25 7.41 1.23 4.94
N LYS A 26 8.03 2.32 5.39
CA LYS A 26 7.42 3.22 6.37
C LYS A 26 6.25 4.00 5.74
N ASP A 27 5.33 4.45 6.58
CA ASP A 27 4.30 5.40 6.16
C ASP A 27 4.92 6.77 5.88
N PHE A 28 4.57 7.37 4.75
CA PHE A 28 5.00 8.71 4.36
C PHE A 28 3.92 9.74 4.73
N GLU A 29 4.33 10.91 5.21
CA GLU A 29 3.40 11.96 5.66
C GLU A 29 2.55 12.53 4.51
N ASP A 30 3.07 12.45 3.28
CA ASP A 30 2.46 12.92 2.05
C ASP A 30 1.70 11.82 1.27
N PHE A 31 1.39 10.69 1.93
CA PHE A 31 0.62 9.60 1.34
C PHE A 31 -0.72 10.07 0.75
N VAL A 32 -0.90 9.84 -0.55
CA VAL A 32 -2.17 10.09 -1.25
C VAL A 32 -2.81 8.75 -1.64
N PRO A 33 -3.94 8.35 -1.01
CA PRO A 33 -4.60 7.09 -1.33
C PRO A 33 -5.07 7.04 -2.79
N LEU A 34 -5.13 5.83 -3.34
CA LEU A 34 -5.70 5.58 -4.67
C LEU A 34 -7.10 6.19 -4.81
N GLY A 35 -7.31 6.94 -5.89
CA GLY A 35 -8.60 7.59 -6.16
C GLY A 35 -8.82 8.89 -5.38
N SER A 36 -7.86 9.33 -4.56
CA SER A 36 -7.86 10.66 -3.95
C SER A 36 -7.10 11.64 -4.83
N TYR A 37 -7.76 12.71 -5.27
CA TYR A 37 -7.18 13.70 -6.19
C TYR A 37 -7.22 15.08 -5.53
N PRO A 38 -6.21 15.45 -4.71
CA PRO A 38 -6.18 16.75 -4.04
C PRO A 38 -6.02 17.93 -5.02
N SER A 39 -5.40 17.68 -6.18
CA SER A 39 -5.30 18.65 -7.27
C SER A 39 -6.51 18.51 -8.21
N GLU A 40 -7.37 19.53 -8.24
CA GLU A 40 -8.54 19.58 -9.11
C GLU A 40 -8.14 19.95 -10.54
N HIS A 41 -7.86 18.94 -11.36
CA HIS A 41 -7.58 19.12 -12.79
C HIS A 41 -8.84 19.06 -13.68
N PHE A 42 -9.88 18.40 -13.19
CA PHE A 42 -11.17 18.26 -13.89
C PHE A 42 -12.24 19.06 -13.17
N GLY A 43 -13.07 19.76 -13.93
CA GLY A 43 -14.21 20.53 -13.42
C GLY A 43 -15.54 20.13 -14.07
N GLU A 44 -15.49 19.25 -15.07
CA GLU A 44 -16.66 18.80 -15.82
C GLU A 44 -17.54 17.91 -14.91
N PRO A 45 -18.84 18.21 -14.77
CA PRO A 45 -19.74 17.48 -13.88
C PRO A 45 -19.73 15.96 -14.11
N PHE A 46 -19.67 15.53 -15.37
CA PHE A 46 -19.61 14.12 -15.73
C PHE A 46 -18.33 13.45 -15.23
N THR A 47 -17.17 14.08 -15.39
CA THR A 47 -15.89 13.51 -14.92
C THR A 47 -15.87 13.41 -13.39
N LEU A 48 -16.39 14.43 -12.70
CA LEU A 48 -16.53 14.41 -11.24
C LEU A 48 -17.45 13.28 -10.76
N GLU A 49 -18.53 12.99 -11.48
CA GLU A 49 -19.42 11.85 -11.20
C GLU A 49 -18.69 10.50 -11.37
N ILE A 50 -17.90 10.33 -12.43
CA ILE A 50 -17.10 9.12 -12.65
C ILE A 50 -16.05 8.92 -11.55
N ILE A 51 -15.36 9.99 -11.14
CA ILE A 51 -14.41 9.96 -10.02
C ILE A 51 -15.10 9.49 -8.74
N LYS A 52 -16.29 10.04 -8.44
CA LYS A 52 -17.08 9.65 -7.28
C LYS A 52 -17.47 8.17 -7.32
N LEU A 53 -17.96 7.68 -8.47
CA LEU A 53 -18.31 6.26 -8.64
C LEU A 53 -17.09 5.33 -8.45
N PHE A 54 -15.91 5.76 -8.89
CA PHE A 54 -14.66 5.03 -8.65
C PHE A 54 -14.32 4.98 -7.16
N GLN A 55 -14.40 6.10 -6.45
CA GLN A 55 -14.16 6.17 -5.00
C GLN A 55 -15.14 5.30 -4.20
N GLU A 56 -16.42 5.30 -4.57
CA GLU A 56 -17.44 4.42 -3.95
C GLU A 56 -17.14 2.94 -4.19
N SER A 57 -16.68 2.60 -5.40
CA SER A 57 -16.27 1.23 -5.74
C SER A 57 -15.06 0.78 -4.93
N LEU A 58 -14.07 1.66 -4.73
CA LEU A 58 -12.90 1.41 -3.87
C LEU A 58 -13.32 1.22 -2.41
N ALA A 59 -14.22 2.05 -1.88
CA ALA A 59 -14.73 1.89 -0.52
C ALA A 59 -15.41 0.53 -0.32
N SER A 60 -16.29 0.13 -1.25
CA SER A 60 -16.94 -1.19 -1.23
C SER A 60 -15.94 -2.34 -1.30
N LEU A 61 -14.89 -2.22 -2.13
CA LEU A 61 -13.81 -3.21 -2.19
C LEU A 61 -13.03 -3.29 -0.87
N GLY A 62 -12.71 -2.14 -0.27
CA GLY A 62 -12.03 -2.05 1.02
C GLY A 62 -12.80 -2.79 2.11
N GLU A 63 -14.12 -2.58 2.21
CA GLU A 63 -14.97 -3.31 3.16
C GLU A 63 -14.95 -4.83 2.94
N LYS A 64 -15.01 -5.28 1.68
CA LYS A 64 -14.93 -6.72 1.35
C LYS A 64 -13.58 -7.31 1.76
N ILE A 65 -12.49 -6.58 1.53
CA ILE A 65 -11.13 -6.97 1.94
C ILE A 65 -11.02 -7.03 3.47
N ALA A 66 -11.56 -6.03 4.18
CA ALA A 66 -11.55 -5.98 5.64
C ALA A 66 -12.31 -7.16 6.24
N LYS A 67 -13.51 -7.47 5.73
CA LYS A 67 -14.31 -8.64 6.14
C LYS A 67 -13.55 -9.95 5.93
N ARG A 68 -13.01 -10.17 4.73
CA ARG A 68 -12.17 -11.35 4.42
C ARG A 68 -10.98 -11.45 5.38
N ASN A 69 -10.27 -10.36 5.61
CA ASN A 69 -9.07 -10.35 6.46
C ASN A 69 -9.35 -10.66 7.94
N ALA A 70 -10.55 -10.35 8.43
CA ALA A 70 -10.96 -10.69 9.80
C ALA A 70 -11.08 -12.21 10.02
N GLU A 71 -11.28 -12.99 8.96
CA GLU A 71 -11.42 -14.45 9.01
C GLU A 71 -10.09 -15.18 8.76
N LEU A 72 -9.04 -14.47 8.34
CA LEU A 72 -7.75 -15.06 8.00
C LEU A 72 -6.79 -15.07 9.21
N PRO A 73 -6.07 -16.18 9.46
CA PRO A 73 -5.03 -16.22 10.49
C PRO A 73 -3.91 -15.20 10.25
N VAL A 74 -3.63 -14.91 8.98
CA VAL A 74 -2.70 -13.86 8.55
C VAL A 74 -3.43 -12.97 7.53
N PRO A 75 -3.77 -11.73 7.91
CA PRO A 75 -4.41 -10.78 7.01
C PRO A 75 -3.53 -10.45 5.79
N TYR A 76 -4.17 -10.16 4.65
CA TYR A 76 -3.50 -9.60 3.48
C TYR A 76 -3.97 -8.15 3.24
N PRO A 77 -3.27 -7.14 3.80
CA PRO A 77 -3.70 -5.74 3.75
C PRO A 77 -3.18 -4.98 2.53
N TYR A 78 -2.14 -5.48 1.85
CA TYR A 78 -1.35 -4.71 0.89
C TYR A 78 -2.13 -4.17 -0.33
N LEU A 79 -3.25 -4.81 -0.69
CA LEU A 79 -4.13 -4.35 -1.78
C LEU A 79 -5.43 -3.72 -1.28
N HIS A 80 -5.52 -3.37 0.01
CA HIS A 80 -6.62 -2.56 0.51
C HIS A 80 -6.49 -1.15 -0.10
N PRO A 81 -7.56 -0.54 -0.67
CA PRO A 81 -7.45 0.75 -1.35
C PRO A 81 -6.85 1.87 -0.47
N ALA A 82 -7.10 1.85 0.84
CA ALA A 82 -6.48 2.78 1.79
C ALA A 82 -4.99 2.50 2.11
N GLN A 83 -4.38 1.49 1.48
CA GLN A 83 -2.96 1.12 1.60
C GLN A 83 -2.24 1.22 0.25
N ILE A 84 -2.96 1.54 -0.83
CA ILE A 84 -2.41 1.75 -2.16
C ILE A 84 -2.31 3.25 -2.38
N GLU A 85 -1.12 3.70 -2.74
CA GLU A 85 -0.87 5.09 -3.11
C GLU A 85 -1.27 5.36 -4.55
N ASN A 86 -1.64 6.61 -4.87
CA ASN A 86 -2.10 7.01 -6.19
C ASN A 86 -0.97 7.04 -7.24
N SER A 87 0.29 7.03 -6.80
CA SER A 87 1.51 7.04 -7.63
C SER A 87 2.67 6.33 -6.93
N VAL A 88 3.81 6.17 -7.62
CA VAL A 88 5.05 5.67 -7.02
C VAL A 88 5.85 6.86 -6.46
N THR A 89 6.00 6.95 -5.14
CA THR A 89 6.69 8.07 -4.45
C THR A 89 7.88 7.64 -3.59
N ILE A 90 8.18 6.34 -3.53
CA ILE A 90 9.30 5.72 -2.79
C ILE A 90 10.16 4.82 -3.67
#